data_AF-A0AA87Y1I2-F1
#
_entry.id   AF-A0AA87Y1I2-F1
#
_cell.length_a   1.000
_cell.length_b   1.000
_cell.length_c   1.000
_cell.angle_alpha   90.00
_cell.angle_beta   90.00
_cell.angle_gamma   90.00
#
_symmetry.space_group_name_H-M   'P 1'
#
loop_
_entity.id
_entity.type
_entity.pdbx_description
1 polymer ?
#
loop_
_entity_poly.entity_id
_entity_poly.type
_entity_poly.pdbx_seq_one_letter_code
_entity_poly.pdbx_strand_id
1 'polypeptide(L)'
;MATHNGNEAGTEQRSEPDKGNSQRSEVPGGGKSASKRGFAAMDEATQRMIASKGGQAAHQKGTAHEFDSEEARRAGQKGGEAVSRDREHMAEIGRKGGESRQSASRLARQGAKEEKR
;
A
#
# COMPACT_ATOMS: atom_id res chain seq x y z
N MET A 1 -64.31 -19.08 3.37
CA MET A 1 -63.32 -18.42 2.50
C MET A 1 -63.09 -17.02 3.06
N ALA A 2 -61.98 -16.82 3.76
CA ALA A 2 -61.61 -15.54 4.35
C ALA A 2 -60.28 -15.09 3.73
N THR A 3 -60.32 -14.01 2.96
CA THR A 3 -59.17 -13.31 2.41
C THR A 3 -58.52 -12.47 3.50
N HIS A 4 -57.24 -12.69 3.78
CA HIS A 4 -56.41 -11.74 4.53
C HIS A 4 -55.10 -11.53 3.77
N ASN A 5 -54.90 -10.29 3.34
CA ASN A 5 -53.69 -9.71 2.79
C ASN A 5 -53.28 -8.57 3.73
N GLY A 6 -51.98 -8.44 4.02
CA GLY A 6 -51.40 -7.46 4.96
C GLY A 6 -50.29 -8.11 5.79
N ASN A 7 -49.04 -8.08 5.34
CA ASN A 7 -48.05 -6.99 5.46
C ASN A 7 -47.31 -6.96 6.81
N GLU A 8 -45.97 -6.89 6.70
CA GLU A 8 -45.00 -6.43 7.69
C GLU A 8 -44.82 -7.22 9.00
N ALA A 9 -43.69 -7.93 9.11
CA ALA A 9 -42.64 -7.67 10.11
C ALA A 9 -41.69 -8.89 10.18
N GLY A 10 -40.95 -9.14 9.11
CA GLY A 10 -39.81 -10.06 9.13
C GLY A 10 -38.58 -9.32 9.66
N THR A 11 -38.38 -9.35 10.97
CA THR A 11 -37.13 -8.98 11.62
C THR A 11 -36.03 -9.96 11.19
N GLU A 12 -35.39 -9.71 10.05
CA GLU A 12 -34.17 -10.43 9.69
C GLU A 12 -32.96 -9.63 10.17
N GLN A 13 -32.41 -10.18 11.25
CA GLN A 13 -31.14 -9.88 11.88
C GLN A 13 -30.04 -9.79 10.82
N ARG A 14 -29.63 -8.57 10.48
CA ARG A 14 -28.36 -8.34 9.80
C ARG A 14 -27.26 -8.42 10.85
N SER A 15 -26.63 -9.57 10.91
CA SER A 15 -25.40 -9.82 11.65
C SER A 15 -24.36 -8.78 11.28
N GLU A 16 -24.02 -7.90 12.23
CA GLU A 16 -22.81 -7.11 12.15
C GLU A 16 -21.61 -8.06 12.06
N PRO A 17 -20.65 -7.86 11.15
CA PRO A 17 -19.38 -8.53 11.27
C PRO A 17 -18.65 -7.90 12.48
N ASP A 18 -18.73 -8.62 13.60
CA ASP A 18 -17.81 -8.55 14.74
C ASP A 18 -16.39 -8.41 14.21
N LYS A 19 -15.84 -7.18 14.24
CA LYS A 19 -14.41 -6.97 14.08
C LYS A 19 -13.75 -7.35 15.40
N GLY A 20 -13.76 -8.66 15.65
CA GLY A 20 -12.97 -9.31 16.67
C GLY A 20 -11.54 -8.84 16.54
N ASN A 21 -11.10 -8.13 17.56
CA ASN A 21 -9.71 -7.81 17.86
C ASN A 21 -8.94 -9.13 18.01
N SER A 22 -8.56 -9.72 16.89
CA SER A 22 -7.68 -10.87 16.84
C SER A 22 -6.27 -10.35 17.04
N GLN A 23 -5.94 -10.11 18.31
CA GLN A 23 -4.60 -10.34 18.83
C GLN A 23 -4.18 -11.72 18.31
N ARG A 24 -3.48 -11.74 17.18
CA ARG A 24 -2.77 -12.92 16.69
C ARG A 24 -1.65 -13.17 17.68
N SER A 25 -2.02 -13.92 18.70
CA SER A 25 -1.21 -14.87 19.44
C SER A 25 0.27 -14.80 19.07
N GLU A 26 1.04 -14.15 19.93
CA GLU A 26 2.45 -14.43 20.09
C GLU A 26 2.64 -15.95 20.08
N VAL A 27 3.26 -16.45 19.03
CA VAL A 27 3.79 -17.81 19.01
C VAL A 27 5.09 -17.73 19.82
N PRO A 28 5.23 -18.36 21.01
CA PRO A 28 6.51 -18.43 21.67
C PRO A 28 7.30 -19.56 21.00
N GLY A 29 7.72 -19.31 19.76
CA GLY A 29 8.63 -20.16 19.01
C GLY A 29 10.05 -19.90 19.50
N GLY A 30 10.47 -20.59 20.55
CA GLY A 30 11.88 -20.72 20.90
C GLY A 30 12.65 -21.28 19.70
N GLY A 31 13.47 -20.44 19.06
CA GLY A 31 14.11 -20.79 17.80
C GLY A 31 15.35 -19.96 17.53
N LYS A 32 16.38 -20.14 18.37
CA LYS A 32 17.79 -19.74 18.18
C LYS A 32 17.98 -18.26 17.82
N SER A 33 18.55 -17.50 18.76
CA SER A 33 19.33 -16.30 18.42
C SER A 33 20.36 -16.72 17.38
N ALA A 34 20.02 -16.54 16.10
CA ALA A 34 20.93 -16.67 15.00
C ALA A 34 21.94 -15.55 15.20
N SER A 35 22.99 -15.87 15.97
CA SER A 35 24.12 -15.01 16.24
C SER A 35 24.47 -14.32 14.93
N LYS A 36 24.32 -12.99 14.87
CA LYS A 36 24.58 -12.21 13.67
C LYS A 36 25.97 -12.63 13.18
N ARG A 37 26.01 -13.26 12.01
CA ARG A 37 27.23 -13.81 11.39
C ARG A 37 27.26 -13.36 9.95
N GLY A 38 28.47 -13.18 9.42
CA GLY A 38 28.68 -12.71 8.05
C GLY A 38 28.08 -11.32 7.82
N PHE A 39 27.36 -11.15 6.71
CA PHE A 39 26.86 -9.86 6.25
C PHE A 39 25.95 -9.14 7.25
N ALA A 40 25.19 -9.90 8.05
CA ALA A 40 24.28 -9.36 9.06
C ALA A 40 24.98 -8.95 10.37
N ALA A 41 26.27 -9.29 10.54
CA ALA A 41 27.08 -8.91 11.70
C ALA A 41 27.86 -7.61 11.50
N MET A 42 27.97 -7.14 10.26
CA MET A 42 28.69 -5.91 9.90
C MET A 42 27.92 -4.66 10.34
N ASP A 43 28.60 -3.52 10.36
CA ASP A 43 27.95 -2.24 10.48
C ASP A 43 27.11 -1.91 9.21
N GLU A 44 26.06 -1.11 9.38
CA GLU A 44 25.09 -0.82 8.33
C GLU A 44 25.72 -0.07 7.15
N ALA A 45 26.70 0.79 7.41
CA ALA A 45 27.40 1.55 6.36
C ALA A 45 28.20 0.60 5.45
N THR A 46 28.94 -0.33 6.05
CA THR A 46 29.68 -1.38 5.35
C THR A 46 28.74 -2.32 4.60
N GLN A 47 27.63 -2.72 5.21
CA GLN A 47 26.62 -3.57 4.55
C GLN A 47 26.07 -2.88 3.30
N ARG A 48 25.71 -1.60 3.40
CA ARG A 48 25.21 -0.79 2.27
C ARG A 48 26.27 -0.62 1.19
N MET A 49 27.52 -0.37 1.57
CA MET A 49 28.62 -0.24 0.63
C MET A 49 28.83 -1.54 -0.18
N ILE A 50 28.87 -2.69 0.50
CA ILE A 50 29.07 -3.97 -0.18
C ILE A 50 27.86 -4.32 -1.04
N ALA A 51 26.63 -4.08 -0.57
CA ALA A 51 25.42 -4.27 -1.38
C ALA A 51 25.44 -3.39 -2.64
N SER A 52 25.82 -2.12 -2.50
CA SER A 52 25.96 -1.18 -3.62
C SER A 52 27.02 -1.65 -4.62
N LYS A 53 28.20 -2.06 -4.16
CA LYS A 53 29.27 -2.57 -5.02
C LYS A 53 28.87 -3.89 -5.69
N GLY A 54 28.16 -4.76 -4.99
CA GLY A 54 27.64 -6.02 -5.51
C GLY A 54 26.65 -5.80 -6.65
N GLY A 55 25.71 -4.86 -6.48
CA GLY A 55 24.77 -4.46 -7.54
C GLY A 55 25.50 -3.89 -8.76
N GLN A 56 26.42 -2.95 -8.57
CA GLN A 56 27.21 -2.38 -9.66
C GLN A 56 28.03 -3.44 -10.39
N ALA A 57 28.67 -4.35 -9.67
CA ALA A 57 29.45 -5.43 -10.26
C ALA A 57 28.58 -6.41 -11.05
N ALA A 58 27.37 -6.73 -10.58
CA ALA A 58 26.44 -7.61 -11.29
C ALA A 58 25.95 -7.02 -12.61
N HIS A 59 25.68 -5.71 -12.65
CA HIS A 59 25.39 -4.96 -13.87
C HIS A 59 26.59 -4.92 -14.82
N GLN A 60 27.77 -4.55 -14.32
CA GLN A 60 29.00 -4.51 -15.13
C GLN A 60 29.37 -5.88 -15.73
N LYS A 61 29.08 -6.98 -15.01
CA LYS A 61 29.32 -8.35 -15.48
C LYS A 61 28.21 -8.91 -16.38
N GLY A 62 27.11 -8.18 -16.57
CA GLY A 62 25.96 -8.64 -17.36
C GLY A 62 25.22 -9.83 -16.76
N THR A 63 25.43 -10.12 -15.47
CA THR A 63 24.67 -11.16 -14.75
C THR A 63 23.34 -10.64 -14.23
N ALA A 64 23.23 -9.32 -14.05
CA ALA A 64 21.98 -8.67 -13.71
C ALA A 64 21.13 -8.41 -14.96
N HIS A 65 19.82 -8.32 -14.76
CA HIS A 65 18.89 -7.84 -15.77
C HIS A 65 19.10 -6.33 -15.97
N GLU A 66 19.28 -5.89 -17.22
CA GLU A 66 19.36 -4.47 -17.56
C GLU A 66 17.97 -3.86 -17.54
N PHE A 67 17.73 -2.89 -16.66
CA PHE A 67 16.44 -2.21 -16.59
C PHE A 67 16.37 -1.18 -17.73
N ASP A 68 15.93 -1.64 -18.90
CA ASP A 68 15.71 -0.74 -20.02
C ASP A 68 14.39 0.04 -19.85
N SER A 69 14.32 1.20 -20.50
CA SER A 69 13.16 2.11 -20.42
C SER A 69 11.88 1.50 -21.02
N GLU A 70 12.00 0.64 -22.03
CA GLU A 70 10.85 0.00 -22.68
C GLU A 70 10.23 -1.07 -21.78
N GLU A 71 11.06 -1.85 -21.08
CA GLU A 71 10.65 -2.83 -20.10
C GLU A 71 10.02 -2.18 -18.88
N ALA A 72 10.64 -1.11 -18.35
CA ALA A 72 10.03 -0.34 -17.28
C ALA A 72 8.63 0.17 -17.68
N ARG A 73 8.47 0.63 -18.94
CA ARG A 73 7.17 1.04 -19.48
C ARG A 73 6.20 -0.14 -19.58
N ARG A 74 6.62 -1.29 -20.12
CA ARG A 74 5.77 -2.49 -20.23
C ARG A 74 5.33 -3.00 -18.87
N ALA A 75 6.24 -3.04 -17.90
CA ALA A 75 5.94 -3.44 -16.52
C ALA A 75 4.95 -2.45 -15.87
N GLY A 76 5.18 -1.15 -16.05
CA GLY A 76 4.26 -0.10 -15.59
C GLY A 76 2.87 -0.21 -16.23
N GLN A 77 2.81 -0.44 -17.54
CA GLN A 77 1.57 -0.65 -18.27
C GLN A 77 0.82 -1.87 -17.74
N LYS A 78 1.50 -3.02 -17.61
CA LYS A 78 0.90 -4.25 -17.09
C LYS A 78 0.37 -4.09 -15.66
N GLY A 79 1.12 -3.39 -14.82
CA GLY A 79 0.68 -3.03 -13.46
C GLY A 79 -0.55 -2.13 -13.49
N GLY A 80 -0.54 -1.10 -14.35
CA GLY A 80 -1.65 -0.19 -14.58
C GLY A 80 -2.92 -0.89 -15.06
N GLU A 81 -2.79 -1.81 -16.03
CA GLU A 81 -3.89 -2.64 -16.54
C GLU A 81 -4.47 -3.57 -15.48
N ALA A 82 -3.62 -4.09 -14.58
CA ALA A 82 -4.08 -4.94 -13.48
C ALA A 82 -4.91 -4.14 -12.46
N VAL A 83 -4.43 -2.95 -12.07
CA VAL A 83 -5.12 -2.14 -11.06
C VAL A 83 -6.35 -1.42 -11.61
N SER A 84 -6.36 -1.04 -12.89
CA SER A 84 -7.42 -0.21 -13.49
C SER A 84 -8.75 -0.95 -13.78
N ARG A 85 -8.83 -2.25 -13.49
CA ARG A 85 -10.04 -3.05 -13.73
C ARG A 85 -11.23 -2.60 -12.89
N ASP A 86 -10.99 -2.10 -11.68
CA ASP A 86 -12.02 -1.54 -10.82
C ASP A 86 -12.15 -0.03 -11.06
N ARG A 87 -13.11 0.33 -11.90
CA ARG A 87 -13.35 1.73 -12.27
C ARG A 87 -13.89 2.56 -11.11
N GLU A 88 -14.75 1.98 -10.26
CA GLU A 88 -15.35 2.72 -9.15
C GLU A 88 -14.31 3.06 -8.10
N HIS A 89 -13.46 2.09 -7.74
CA HIS A 89 -12.34 2.29 -6.84
C HIS A 89 -11.35 3.35 -7.38
N MET A 90 -11.01 3.29 -8.67
CA MET A 90 -10.10 4.27 -9.28
C MET A 90 -10.70 5.68 -9.31
N ALA A 91 -12.01 5.80 -9.54
CA ALA A 91 -12.70 7.09 -9.47
C ALA A 91 -12.71 7.66 -8.04
N GLU A 92 -12.87 6.81 -7.02
CA GLU A 92 -12.79 7.22 -5.61
C GLU A 92 -11.38 7.71 -5.24
N ILE A 93 -10.33 6.95 -5.60
CA ILE A 93 -8.93 7.36 -5.38
C ILE A 93 -8.66 8.70 -6.07
N GLY A 94 -9.07 8.85 -7.33
CA GLY A 94 -8.90 10.09 -8.10
C GLY A 94 -9.61 11.27 -7.43
N ARG A 95 -10.84 11.08 -6.95
CA ARG A 95 -11.62 12.10 -6.25
C ARG A 95 -10.93 12.54 -4.96
N LYS A 96 -10.52 11.58 -4.10
CA LYS A 96 -9.81 11.86 -2.85
C LYS A 96 -8.46 12.56 -3.08
N GLY A 97 -7.74 12.16 -4.14
CA GLY A 97 -6.52 12.83 -4.58
C GLY A 97 -6.78 14.27 -5.05
N GLY A 98 -7.89 14.52 -5.76
CA GLY A 98 -8.31 15.85 -6.15
C GLY A 98 -8.67 16.72 -4.94
N GLU A 99 -9.50 16.21 -4.04
CA GLU A 99 -9.95 16.92 -2.83
C GLU A 99 -8.79 17.33 -1.93
N SER A 100 -7.82 16.44 -1.70
CA SER A 100 -6.63 16.73 -0.89
C SER A 100 -5.76 17.85 -1.49
N ARG A 101 -5.64 17.90 -2.82
CA ARG A 101 -4.95 18.99 -3.52
C ARG A 101 -5.71 20.32 -3.40
N GLN A 102 -7.05 20.27 -3.45
CA GLN A 102 -7.90 21.46 -3.30
C GLN A 102 -7.95 21.98 -1.86
N SER A 103 -7.86 21.11 -0.86
CA SER A 103 -7.74 21.54 0.54
C SER A 103 -6.36 22.13 0.81
N ALA A 104 -5.29 21.50 0.31
CA ALA A 104 -3.94 22.04 0.41
C ALA A 104 -3.81 23.42 -0.27
N SER A 105 -4.38 23.59 -1.46
CA SER A 105 -4.36 24.87 -2.18
C SER A 105 -5.18 25.96 -1.48
N ARG A 106 -6.32 25.60 -0.86
CA ARG A 106 -7.13 26.53 -0.06
C ARG A 106 -6.41 26.97 1.20
N LEU A 107 -5.77 26.06 1.93
CA LEU A 107 -4.99 26.36 3.13
C LEU A 107 -3.80 27.27 2.81
N ALA A 108 -3.06 26.98 1.73
CA ALA A 108 -1.97 27.84 1.27
C ALA A 108 -2.44 29.26 0.91
N ARG A 109 -3.63 29.39 0.29
CA ARG A 109 -4.25 30.68 -0.02
C ARG A 109 -4.78 31.42 1.20
N GLN A 110 -5.16 30.72 2.26
CA GLN A 110 -5.66 31.31 3.50
C GLN A 110 -4.50 31.85 4.35
N GLY A 111 -3.40 31.11 4.48
CA GLY A 111 -2.19 31.59 5.16
C GLY A 111 -1.60 32.86 4.51
N ALA A 112 -1.62 32.94 3.17
CA ALA A 112 -1.18 34.13 2.44
C ALA A 112 -2.09 35.37 2.60
N LYS A 113 -3.32 35.19 3.12
CA LYS A 113 -4.25 36.30 3.41
C LYS A 113 -4.16 36.82 4.84
N GLU A 114 -3.68 36.01 5.78
CA GLU A 114 -3.48 36.40 7.19
C GLU A 114 -2.22 37.24 7.42
N GLU A 115 -1.18 37.08 6.59
CA GLU A 115 0.09 37.83 6.72
C GLU A 115 0.03 39.28 6.18
N LYS A 116 -1.11 39.70 5.59
CA LYS A 116 -1.30 41.02 4.98
C LYS A 116 -2.17 41.99 5.80
N ARG A 117 -2.40 41.70 7.07
CA ARG A 117 -3.09 42.59 8.03
C ARG A 117 -2.14 42.98 9.15
#